data_AF-X6MAP0-F1
#
_entry.id   AF-X6MAP0-F1
#
_cell.length_a   1.000
_cell.length_b   1.000
_cell.length_c   1.000
_cell.angle_alpha   90.00
_cell.angle_beta   90.00
_cell.angle_gamma   90.00
#
_symmetry.space_group_name_H-M   'P 1'
#
loop_
_entity.id
_entity.type
_entity.pdbx_description
1 polymer ?
#
loop_
_entity_poly.entity_id
_entity_poly.type
_entity_poly.pdbx_seq_one_letter_code
_entity_poly.pdbx_strand_id
1 'polypeptide(L)'
;MNLKMPDFKNLHFELPDVKNLVIQLPYLNTTLDAEALLTFNKVEDVHKNTPANVFVEVQFLILFLSVIWDVWRSKENRYLKYLCFWVCLLSGIITECFTLFNPQIGNFYHAQFCVMLLWKREPLYMLLGVYVWFSYTLITLPWKCKLSQLGTVGLTICLTGTLWPTFDMLGLKYLFWTWHNRSEFFNNYKNK
;
A
#
# COMPACT_ATOMS: atom_id res chain seq x y z
N MET A 1 33.25 -21.14 -16.37
CA MET A 1 32.83 -19.89 -17.04
C MET A 1 33.12 -18.75 -16.08
N ASN A 2 34.21 -18.00 -16.29
CA ASN A 2 34.66 -16.92 -15.39
C ASN A 2 33.93 -15.63 -15.76
N LEU A 3 32.90 -15.26 -15.00
CA LEU A 3 32.24 -13.96 -15.09
C LEU A 3 33.07 -12.94 -14.30
N LYS A 4 33.80 -12.06 -15.00
CA LYS A 4 34.36 -10.85 -14.40
C LYS A 4 33.22 -9.89 -14.07
N MET A 5 33.15 -9.42 -12.83
CA MET A 5 32.22 -8.36 -12.46
C MET A 5 32.59 -7.04 -13.17
N PRO A 6 31.60 -6.21 -13.56
CA PRO A 6 31.87 -4.92 -14.17
C PRO A 6 32.55 -3.97 -13.15
N ASP A 7 33.49 -3.15 -13.64
CA ASP A 7 34.13 -2.11 -12.84
C ASP A 7 33.22 -0.88 -12.79
N PHE A 8 32.61 -0.62 -11.63
CA PHE A 8 31.61 0.44 -11.42
C PHE A 8 32.21 1.84 -11.20
N LYS A 9 33.54 1.99 -11.30
CA LYS A 9 34.22 3.27 -10.99
C LYS A 9 33.89 4.44 -11.92
N ASN A 10 33.26 4.19 -13.07
CA ASN A 10 32.92 5.22 -14.06
C ASN A 10 31.40 5.42 -14.26
N LEU A 11 30.54 4.86 -13.41
CA LEU A 11 29.10 5.19 -13.44
C LEU A 11 28.86 6.55 -12.74
N HIS A 12 29.05 7.62 -13.49
CA HIS A 12 28.49 8.92 -13.13
C HIS A 12 26.97 8.86 -13.34
N PHE A 13 26.23 8.62 -12.27
CA PHE A 13 24.79 8.92 -12.24
C PHE A 13 24.65 10.44 -12.18
N GLU A 14 24.38 11.07 -13.32
CA GLU A 14 23.83 12.42 -13.31
C GLU A 14 22.45 12.33 -12.66
N LEU A 15 22.36 12.75 -11.40
CA LEU A 15 21.07 12.99 -10.76
C LEU A 15 20.38 14.10 -11.57
N PRO A 16 19.18 13.88 -12.11
CA PRO A 16 18.47 14.92 -12.83
C PRO A 16 18.30 16.12 -11.91
N ASP A 17 18.59 17.31 -12.45
CA ASP A 17 18.54 18.59 -11.73
C ASP A 17 17.10 18.80 -11.20
N VAL A 18 16.93 18.53 -9.90
CA VAL A 18 15.63 18.41 -9.22
C VAL A 18 14.81 19.71 -9.29
N LYS A 19 15.45 20.83 -9.65
CA LYS A 19 14.80 22.14 -9.79
C LYS A 19 13.81 22.24 -10.94
N ASN A 20 13.93 21.39 -11.97
CA ASN A 20 13.08 21.42 -13.15
C ASN A 20 12.30 20.13 -13.39
N LEU A 21 12.17 19.26 -12.37
CA LEU A 21 11.27 18.11 -12.43
C LEU A 21 9.82 18.58 -12.31
N VAL A 22 9.33 19.25 -13.36
CA VAL A 22 7.90 19.44 -13.57
C VAL A 22 7.37 18.06 -13.94
N ILE A 23 6.93 17.31 -12.93
CA ILE A 23 6.06 16.16 -13.15
C ILE A 23 4.79 16.76 -13.73
N GLN A 24 4.69 16.86 -15.06
CA GLN A 24 3.44 17.10 -15.74
C GLN A 24 2.57 15.87 -15.50
N LEU A 25 1.91 15.84 -14.34
CA LEU A 25 0.78 14.97 -14.10
C LEU A 25 -0.29 15.46 -15.07
N PRO A 26 -0.69 14.68 -16.10
CA PRO A 26 -1.54 15.15 -17.19
C PRO A 26 -2.95 15.60 -16.77
N TYR A 27 -3.22 15.66 -15.47
CA TYR A 27 -4.48 16.05 -14.83
C TYR A 27 -4.36 17.16 -13.79
N LEU A 28 -3.16 17.71 -13.54
CA LEU A 28 -2.95 18.72 -12.48
C LEU A 28 -2.59 20.08 -13.07
N ASN A 29 -3.64 20.84 -13.36
CA ASN A 29 -3.57 22.27 -13.68
C ASN A 29 -4.13 23.13 -12.52
N THR A 30 -4.16 22.60 -11.30
CA THR A 30 -4.81 23.23 -10.14
C THR A 30 -3.81 23.46 -9.00
N THR A 31 -3.97 24.60 -8.32
CA THR A 31 -3.29 24.92 -7.08
C THR A 31 -3.50 23.78 -6.08
N LEU A 32 -2.43 23.41 -5.36
CA LEU A 32 -2.42 22.33 -4.38
C LEU A 32 -3.22 22.76 -3.14
N ASP A 33 -4.54 22.85 -3.28
CA ASP A 33 -5.44 23.20 -2.19
C ASP A 33 -5.45 22.05 -1.18
N ALA A 34 -5.41 22.35 0.11
CA ALA A 34 -5.38 21.32 1.17
C ALA A 34 -6.58 20.35 1.10
N GLU A 35 -7.73 20.83 0.60
CA GLU A 35 -8.94 20.03 0.34
C GLU A 35 -8.72 18.95 -0.73
N ALA A 36 -7.76 19.16 -1.63
CA ALA A 36 -7.38 18.21 -2.65
C ALA A 36 -6.49 17.09 -2.09
N LEU A 37 -5.77 17.32 -0.99
CA LEU A 37 -4.91 16.30 -0.37
C LEU A 37 -5.68 15.40 0.59
N LEU A 38 -6.64 15.96 1.32
CA LEU A 38 -7.41 15.26 2.35
C LEU A 38 -8.88 15.65 2.23
N THR A 39 -9.74 14.65 2.04
CA THR A 39 -11.19 14.87 1.96
C THR A 39 -11.93 13.97 2.94
N PHE A 40 -12.91 14.56 3.62
CA PHE A 40 -13.82 13.87 4.52
C PHE A 40 -15.18 13.72 3.85
N ASN A 41 -15.57 12.48 3.57
CA ASN A 41 -16.93 12.15 3.14
C ASN A 41 -17.81 11.91 4.38
N LYS A 42 -19.10 12.23 4.28
CA LYS A 42 -20.05 12.00 5.38
C LYS A 42 -20.25 10.50 5.59
N VAL A 43 -20.23 10.08 6.85
CA VAL A 43 -20.36 8.66 7.22
C VAL A 43 -21.71 8.10 6.76
N GLU A 44 -22.77 8.90 6.85
CA GLU A 44 -24.12 8.51 6.41
C GLU A 44 -24.16 8.22 4.92
N ASP A 45 -23.47 9.03 4.11
CA ASP A 45 -23.41 8.87 2.65
C ASP A 45 -22.60 7.63 2.27
N VAL A 46 -21.45 7.39 2.94
CA VAL A 46 -20.63 6.20 2.72
C VAL A 46 -21.38 4.93 3.17
N HIS A 47 -22.04 4.97 4.33
CA HIS A 47 -22.80 3.84 4.84
C HIS A 47 -23.99 3.48 3.95
N LYS A 48 -24.72 4.48 3.43
CA LYS A 48 -25.87 4.26 2.56
C LYS A 48 -25.49 3.61 1.23
N ASN A 49 -24.35 3.99 0.65
CA ASN A 49 -23.91 3.50 -0.66
C ASN A 49 -23.07 2.22 -0.57
N THR A 50 -22.19 2.16 0.43
CA THR A 50 -21.21 1.07 0.63
C THR A 50 -21.05 0.78 2.13
N PRO A 51 -22.01 0.06 2.76
CA PRO A 51 -22.02 -0.15 4.22
C PRO A 51 -20.73 -0.80 4.76
N ALA A 52 -20.17 -1.75 4.00
CA ALA A 52 -18.96 -2.48 4.37
C ALA A 52 -17.72 -1.58 4.46
N ASN A 53 -17.69 -0.46 3.72
CA ASN A 53 -16.53 0.44 3.67
C ASN A 53 -16.28 1.12 5.02
N VAL A 54 -17.34 1.56 5.70
CA VAL A 54 -17.23 2.15 7.04
C VAL A 54 -16.67 1.15 8.03
N PHE A 55 -17.15 -0.10 7.97
CA PHE A 55 -16.70 -1.16 8.87
C PHE A 55 -15.21 -1.48 8.65
N VAL A 56 -14.80 -1.65 7.40
CA VAL A 56 -13.41 -1.96 7.04
C VAL A 56 -12.46 -0.83 7.40
N GLU A 57 -12.85 0.42 7.16
CA GLU A 57 -12.06 1.58 7.55
C GLU A 57 -11.81 1.62 9.06
N VAL A 58 -12.88 1.49 9.86
CA VAL A 58 -12.76 1.45 11.33
C VAL A 58 -11.93 0.25 11.80
N GLN A 59 -12.17 -0.94 11.22
CA GLN A 59 -11.43 -2.15 11.57
C GLN A 59 -9.93 -1.97 11.35
N PHE A 60 -9.51 -1.52 10.17
CA PHE A 60 -8.08 -1.38 9.85
C PHE A 60 -7.41 -0.22 10.59
N LEU A 61 -8.14 0.83 10.95
CA LEU A 61 -7.61 1.88 11.83
C LEU A 61 -7.39 1.35 13.26
N ILE A 62 -8.31 0.54 13.80
CA ILE A 62 -8.11 -0.13 15.11
C ILE A 62 -6.91 -1.08 15.05
N LEU A 63 -6.79 -1.85 13.97
CA LEU A 63 -5.66 -2.76 13.75
C LEU A 63 -4.33 -2.01 13.63
N PHE A 64 -4.30 -0.84 12.98
CA PHE A 64 -3.13 0.04 12.96
C PHE A 64 -2.74 0.52 14.36
N LEU A 65 -3.71 0.98 15.16
CA LEU A 65 -3.46 1.36 16.55
C LEU A 65 -2.91 0.19 17.37
N SER A 66 -3.36 -1.03 17.10
CA SER A 66 -2.82 -2.24 17.75
C SER A 66 -1.35 -2.51 17.40
N VAL A 67 -0.91 -2.16 16.17
CA VAL A 67 0.49 -2.25 15.76
C VAL A 67 1.32 -1.20 16.50
N ILE A 68 0.87 0.06 16.53
CA ILE A 68 1.54 1.12 17.31
C ILE A 68 1.70 0.68 18.77
N TRP A 69 0.63 0.13 19.35
CA TRP A 69 0.65 -0.42 20.70
C TRP A 69 1.68 -1.54 20.87
N ASP A 70 1.72 -2.54 19.98
CA ASP A 70 2.71 -3.64 20.04
C ASP A 70 4.15 -3.11 19.94
N VAL A 71 4.40 -2.17 19.03
CA VAL A 71 5.73 -1.56 18.82
C VAL A 71 6.18 -0.82 20.09
N TRP A 72 5.32 0.02 20.66
CA TRP A 72 5.66 0.84 21.83
C TRP A 72 5.76 0.01 23.11
N ARG A 73 4.93 -1.01 23.25
CA ARG A 73 4.92 -1.85 24.46
C ARG A 73 6.03 -2.91 24.45
N SER A 74 6.57 -3.26 23.28
CA SER A 74 7.58 -4.32 23.18
C SER A 74 8.85 -3.97 23.97
N LYS A 75 9.24 -4.90 24.84
CA LYS A 75 10.54 -4.87 25.54
C LYS A 75 11.58 -5.69 24.79
N GLU A 76 11.15 -6.80 24.20
CA GLU A 76 11.99 -7.67 23.37
C GLU A 76 12.06 -7.14 21.93
N ASN A 77 13.25 -7.20 21.34
CA ASN A 77 13.52 -6.81 19.95
C ASN A 77 12.95 -5.43 19.57
N ARG A 78 12.93 -4.51 20.52
CA ARG A 78 12.31 -3.19 20.40
C ARG A 78 12.79 -2.43 19.17
N TYR A 79 14.10 -2.34 18.99
CA TYR A 79 14.70 -1.64 17.84
C TYR A 79 14.26 -2.26 16.50
N LEU A 80 14.29 -3.59 16.40
CA LEU A 80 13.87 -4.30 15.19
C LEU A 80 12.39 -4.09 14.89
N LYS A 81 11.53 -4.05 15.91
CA LYS A 81 10.11 -3.74 15.73
C LYS A 81 9.85 -2.30 15.29
N TYR A 82 10.56 -1.33 15.86
CA TYR A 82 10.50 0.06 15.37
C TYR A 82 10.94 0.17 13.92
N LEU A 83 12.06 -0.46 13.57
CA LEU A 83 12.54 -0.49 12.20
C LEU A 83 11.54 -1.18 11.26
N CYS A 84 10.99 -2.32 11.67
CA CYS A 84 9.98 -3.05 10.91
C CYS A 84 8.73 -2.20 10.66
N PHE A 85 8.22 -1.50 11.70
CA PHE A 85 7.09 -0.59 11.56
C PHE A 85 7.34 0.51 10.52
N TRP A 86 8.48 1.21 10.62
CA TRP A 86 8.82 2.27 9.67
C TRP A 86 9.02 1.74 8.25
N VAL A 87 9.66 0.57 8.09
CA VAL A 87 9.82 -0.07 6.78
C VAL A 87 8.46 -0.43 6.18
N CYS A 88 7.54 -0.99 6.97
CA CYS A 88 6.19 -1.34 6.50
C CYS A 88 5.37 -0.10 6.10
N LEU A 89 5.48 0.99 6.86
CA LEU A 89 4.82 2.24 6.55
C LEU A 89 5.37 2.86 5.27
N LEU A 90 6.70 2.96 5.16
CA LEU A 90 7.37 3.50 3.97
C LEU A 90 7.11 2.64 2.74
N SER A 91 7.11 1.30 2.88
CA SER A 91 6.79 0.42 1.75
C SER A 91 5.37 0.63 1.25
N GLY A 92 4.39 0.79 2.15
CA GLY A 92 3.01 1.10 1.76
C GLY A 92 2.91 2.43 1.01
N ILE A 93 3.56 3.48 1.51
CA ILE A 93 3.62 4.79 0.84
C ILE A 93 4.27 4.68 -0.54
N ILE A 94 5.38 3.97 -0.65
CA ILE A 94 6.08 3.78 -1.92
C ILE A 94 5.20 3.01 -2.91
N THR A 95 4.56 1.93 -2.46
CA THR A 95 3.60 1.16 -3.28
C THR A 95 2.50 2.06 -3.81
N GLU A 96 1.90 2.91 -2.97
CA GLU A 96 0.85 3.83 -3.40
C GLU A 96 1.35 4.93 -4.35
N CYS A 97 2.55 5.45 -4.13
CA CYS A 97 3.16 6.37 -5.09
C CYS A 97 3.32 5.68 -6.46
N PHE A 98 3.76 4.41 -6.50
CA PHE A 98 3.89 3.69 -7.77
C PHE A 98 2.55 3.42 -8.46
N THR A 99 1.51 3.04 -7.71
CA THR A 99 0.18 2.80 -8.28
C THR A 99 -0.43 4.11 -8.78
N LEU A 100 -0.29 5.21 -8.05
CA LEU A 100 -0.86 6.50 -8.45
C LEU A 100 -0.14 7.15 -9.63
N PHE A 101 1.19 7.11 -9.65
CA PHE A 101 1.99 7.83 -10.65
C PHE A 101 2.30 6.99 -11.89
N ASN A 102 2.13 5.67 -11.85
CA ASN A 102 2.32 4.82 -13.02
C ASN A 102 0.98 4.27 -13.54
N PRO A 103 0.43 4.82 -14.63
CA PRO A 103 -0.86 4.40 -15.20
C PRO A 103 -0.91 2.92 -15.62
N GLN A 104 0.24 2.29 -15.88
CA GLN A 104 0.30 0.87 -16.24
C GLN A 104 0.12 -0.05 -15.02
N ILE A 105 0.47 0.44 -13.83
CA ILE A 105 0.37 -0.28 -12.55
C ILE A 105 -0.94 0.10 -11.83
N GLY A 106 -1.29 1.39 -11.85
CA GLY A 106 -2.47 2.00 -11.23
C GLY A 106 -3.79 1.72 -11.91
N ASN A 107 -4.08 0.46 -12.19
CA ASN A 107 -5.27 0.07 -12.93
C ASN A 107 -6.47 -0.28 -12.04
N PHE A 108 -6.35 -0.04 -10.74
CA PHE A 108 -7.43 -0.19 -9.77
C PHE A 108 -7.83 1.15 -9.18
N TYR A 109 -9.11 1.27 -8.84
CA TYR A 109 -9.71 2.47 -8.25
C TYR A 109 -10.40 2.05 -6.96
N HIS A 110 -10.12 2.75 -5.88
CA HIS A 110 -10.81 2.53 -4.62
C HIS A 110 -12.24 3.04 -4.67
N ALA A 111 -13.13 2.33 -3.98
CA ALA A 111 -14.42 2.88 -3.61
C ALA A 111 -14.23 4.08 -2.66
N GLN A 112 -15.30 4.83 -2.43
CA GLN A 112 -15.24 5.98 -1.54
C GLN A 112 -15.38 5.52 -0.08
N PHE A 113 -14.51 6.05 0.77
CA PHE A 113 -14.46 5.84 2.22
C PHE A 113 -14.65 7.17 2.94
N CYS A 114 -14.72 7.16 4.28
CA CYS A 114 -14.97 8.38 5.05
C CYS A 114 -13.78 9.33 4.97
N VAL A 115 -12.55 8.80 5.05
CA VAL A 115 -11.32 9.60 4.93
C VAL A 115 -10.57 9.21 3.66
N MET A 116 -10.52 10.15 2.72
CA MET A 116 -9.84 9.98 1.45
C MET A 116 -8.64 10.91 1.32
N LEU A 117 -7.61 10.45 0.63
CA LEU A 117 -6.37 11.12 0.32
C LEU A 117 -6.26 11.34 -1.19
N LEU A 118 -5.43 12.32 -1.57
CA LEU A 118 -4.97 12.55 -2.95
C LEU A 118 -6.12 12.57 -3.97
N TRP A 119 -6.91 13.63 -3.96
CA TRP A 119 -8.04 13.86 -4.88
C TRP A 119 -9.07 12.73 -4.83
N LYS A 120 -9.37 12.22 -3.63
CA LYS A 120 -10.27 11.08 -3.42
C LYS A 120 -9.85 9.79 -4.12
N ARG A 121 -8.55 9.61 -4.37
CA ARG A 121 -8.00 8.38 -4.96
C ARG A 121 -7.76 7.30 -3.93
N GLU A 122 -7.12 7.67 -2.82
CA GLU A 122 -6.62 6.69 -1.87
C GLU A 122 -7.32 6.79 -0.52
N PRO A 123 -7.95 5.73 -0.03
CA PRO A 123 -8.55 5.77 1.30
C PRO A 123 -7.48 5.66 2.38
N LEU A 124 -7.62 6.42 3.46
CA LEU A 124 -6.63 6.49 4.54
C LEU A 124 -6.32 5.11 5.15
N TYR A 125 -7.35 4.25 5.29
CA TYR A 125 -7.19 2.93 5.88
C TYR A 125 -6.30 1.99 5.05
N MET A 126 -6.16 2.20 3.73
CA MET A 126 -5.24 1.39 2.93
C MET A 126 -3.80 1.70 3.30
N LEU A 127 -3.44 2.99 3.26
CA LEU A 127 -2.09 3.48 3.52
C LEU A 127 -1.63 3.20 4.95
N LEU A 128 -2.41 3.61 5.95
CA LEU A 128 -2.05 3.47 7.35
C LEU A 128 -2.47 2.11 7.94
N GLY A 129 -3.61 1.58 7.51
CA GLY A 129 -4.20 0.37 8.08
C GLY A 129 -3.67 -0.90 7.43
N VAL A 130 -4.08 -1.15 6.20
CA VAL A 130 -3.87 -2.42 5.48
C VAL A 130 -2.39 -2.70 5.30
N TYR A 131 -1.63 -1.81 4.63
CA TYR A 131 -0.22 -2.08 4.33
C TYR A 131 0.61 -2.28 5.60
N VAL A 132 0.42 -1.42 6.59
CA VAL A 132 1.16 -1.49 7.85
C VAL A 132 0.78 -2.74 8.61
N TRP A 133 -0.52 -3.01 8.81
CA TRP A 133 -0.97 -4.12 9.64
C TRP A 133 -0.60 -5.47 9.04
N PHE A 134 -0.85 -5.69 7.74
CA PHE A 134 -0.48 -6.94 7.08
C PHE A 134 1.03 -7.13 7.14
N SER A 135 1.80 -6.19 6.61
CA SER A 135 3.26 -6.34 6.51
C SER A 135 3.90 -6.54 7.89
N TYR A 136 3.53 -5.72 8.87
CA TYR A 136 4.08 -5.81 10.22
C TYR A 136 3.66 -7.12 10.90
N THR A 137 2.39 -7.49 10.86
CA THR A 137 1.89 -8.67 11.57
C THR A 137 2.43 -9.96 10.95
N LEU A 138 2.47 -10.06 9.62
CA LEU A 138 2.96 -11.23 8.90
C LEU A 138 4.47 -11.48 9.15
N ILE A 139 5.24 -10.42 9.41
CA ILE A 139 6.66 -10.50 9.75
C ILE A 139 6.85 -10.80 11.24
N THR A 140 6.18 -10.06 12.12
CA THR A 140 6.44 -10.10 13.56
C THR A 140 5.75 -11.27 14.28
N LEU A 141 4.67 -11.82 13.74
CA LEU A 141 3.99 -12.97 14.33
C LEU A 141 4.88 -14.22 14.34
N PRO A 142 5.54 -14.61 13.22
CA PRO A 142 6.52 -15.70 13.22
C PRO A 142 7.68 -15.52 14.21
N TRP A 143 8.15 -14.27 14.42
CA TRP A 143 9.19 -13.99 15.42
C TRP A 143 8.76 -14.33 16.85
N LYS A 144 7.46 -14.20 17.16
CA LYS A 144 6.90 -14.56 18.47
C LYS A 144 6.75 -16.08 18.67
N CYS A 145 6.75 -16.86 17.59
CA CYS A 145 6.57 -18.32 17.65
C CYS A 145 7.84 -19.09 18.03
N LYS A 146 8.99 -18.42 18.21
CA LYS A 146 10.29 -19.04 18.58
C LYS A 146 10.69 -20.23 17.68
N LEU A 147 10.39 -20.11 16.39
CA LEU A 147 10.70 -21.12 15.38
C LEU A 147 12.18 -21.05 14.97
N SER A 148 12.66 -22.11 14.32
CA SER A 148 13.93 -22.03 13.58
C SER A 148 13.84 -20.99 12.47
N GLN A 149 14.98 -20.58 11.89
CA GLN A 149 14.98 -19.60 10.79
C GLN A 149 14.13 -20.07 9.60
N LEU A 150 14.24 -21.35 9.23
CA LEU A 150 13.42 -21.93 8.16
C LEU A 150 11.94 -21.98 8.53
N GLY A 151 11.61 -22.33 9.78
CA GLY A 151 10.22 -22.32 10.26
C GLY A 151 9.61 -20.92 10.27
N THR A 152 10.41 -19.91 10.63
CA THR A 152 10.00 -18.49 10.61
C THR A 152 9.68 -18.05 9.18
N VAL A 153 10.59 -18.29 8.23
CA VAL A 153 10.39 -17.95 6.82
C VAL A 153 9.19 -18.70 6.24
N GLY A 154 9.09 -20.01 6.50
CA GLY A 154 7.97 -20.83 6.04
C GLY A 154 6.63 -20.31 6.55
N LEU A 155 6.53 -20.00 7.84
CA LEU A 155 5.31 -19.44 8.43
C LEU A 155 4.98 -18.06 7.84
N THR A 156 5.97 -17.17 7.66
CA THR A 156 5.75 -15.87 6.99
C THR A 156 5.16 -16.07 5.59
N ILE A 157 5.72 -16.97 4.78
CA ILE A 157 5.23 -17.23 3.41
C ILE A 157 3.80 -17.78 3.44
N CYS A 158 3.52 -18.75 4.31
CA CYS A 158 2.18 -19.31 4.44
C CYS A 158 1.15 -18.27 4.87
N LEU A 159 1.47 -17.42 5.85
CA LEU A 159 0.56 -16.37 6.31
C LEU A 159 0.34 -15.32 5.22
N THR A 160 1.39 -14.86 4.54
CA THR A 160 1.26 -13.89 3.44
C THR A 160 0.44 -14.45 2.29
N GLY A 161 0.74 -15.69 1.87
CA GLY A 161 0.06 -16.37 0.77
C GLY A 161 -1.40 -16.76 1.07
N THR A 162 -1.86 -16.64 2.32
CA THR A 162 -3.24 -16.96 2.69
C THR A 162 -4.02 -15.70 3.06
N LEU A 163 -3.50 -14.86 3.95
CA LEU A 163 -4.22 -13.72 4.49
C LEU A 163 -4.39 -12.59 3.46
N TRP A 164 -3.35 -12.28 2.68
CA TRP A 164 -3.44 -11.22 1.67
C TRP A 164 -4.44 -11.56 0.56
N PRO A 165 -4.36 -12.73 -0.11
CA PRO A 165 -5.34 -13.08 -1.14
C PRO A 165 -6.77 -13.19 -0.59
N THR A 166 -6.93 -13.59 0.67
CA THR A 166 -8.26 -13.61 1.31
C THR A 166 -8.83 -12.20 1.42
N PHE A 167 -8.02 -11.22 1.82
CA PHE A 167 -8.44 -9.82 1.84
C PHE A 167 -8.77 -9.33 0.42
N ASP A 168 -8.00 -9.73 -0.59
CA ASP A 168 -8.30 -9.38 -1.98
C ASP A 168 -9.65 -9.92 -2.44
N MET A 169 -9.98 -11.16 -2.09
CA MET A 169 -11.28 -11.75 -2.39
C MET A 169 -12.43 -11.03 -1.70
N LEU A 170 -12.24 -10.58 -0.46
CA LEU A 170 -13.21 -9.76 0.26
C LEU A 170 -13.36 -8.39 -0.41
N GLY A 171 -12.24 -7.77 -0.81
CA GLY A 171 -12.25 -6.49 -1.53
C GLY A 171 -13.01 -6.54 -2.84
N LEU A 172 -12.87 -7.62 -3.60
CA LEU A 172 -13.66 -7.84 -4.81
C LEU A 172 -15.14 -8.07 -4.50
N LYS A 173 -15.46 -8.88 -3.49
CA LYS A 173 -16.84 -9.20 -3.11
C LYS A 173 -17.62 -7.99 -2.61
N TYR A 174 -16.97 -7.13 -1.83
CA TYR A 174 -17.58 -5.95 -1.21
C TYR A 174 -17.25 -4.64 -1.94
N LEU A 175 -16.58 -4.71 -3.09
CA LEU A 175 -16.22 -3.59 -3.95
C LEU A 175 -15.39 -2.50 -3.23
N PHE A 176 -14.38 -2.89 -2.44
CA PHE A 176 -13.44 -1.93 -1.84
C PHE A 176 -12.57 -1.25 -2.90
N TRP A 177 -12.32 -1.97 -4.00
CA TRP A 177 -11.68 -1.45 -5.20
C TRP A 177 -12.19 -2.20 -6.42
N THR A 178 -12.07 -1.56 -7.57
CA THR A 178 -12.41 -2.15 -8.87
C THR A 178 -11.25 -2.00 -9.83
N TRP A 179 -10.99 -3.06 -10.59
CA TRP A 179 -10.04 -3.03 -11.70
C TRP A 179 -10.73 -2.49 -12.96
N HIS A 180 -10.10 -1.53 -13.63
CA HIS A 180 -10.60 -1.05 -14.92
C HIS A 180 -9.74 -1.58 -16.05
N ASN A 181 -10.25 -2.43 -16.94
CA ASN A 181 -9.51 -2.84 -18.12
C ASN A 181 -9.51 -1.74 -19.20
N ARG A 182 -8.76 -0.65 -18.98
CA ARG A 182 -8.41 0.33 -20.04
C ARG A 182 -6.96 0.17 -20.51
N SER A 183 -6.42 -1.04 -20.46
CA SER A 183 -5.16 -1.32 -21.15
C SER A 183 -5.44 -1.56 -22.64
N GLU A 184 -4.65 -0.90 -23.50
CA GLU A 184 -4.57 -1.19 -24.95
C GLU A 184 -4.35 -2.69 -25.22
N PHE A 185 -3.80 -3.41 -24.25
CA PHE A 185 -3.63 -4.87 -24.21
C PHE A 185 -4.91 -5.65 -24.52
N PHE A 186 -6.09 -5.21 -24.06
CA PHE A 186 -7.36 -5.88 -24.35
C PHE A 186 -8.03 -5.39 -25.64
N ASN A 187 -7.75 -4.16 -26.08
CA ASN A 187 -8.24 -3.66 -27.37
C ASN A 187 -7.60 -4.42 -28.54
N ASN A 188 -6.34 -4.85 -28.40
CA ASN A 188 -5.67 -5.70 -29.39
C ASN A 188 -6.21 -7.14 -29.44
N TYR A 189 -6.97 -7.59 -28.44
CA TYR A 189 -7.63 -8.91 -28.43
C TYR A 189 -9.07 -8.88 -28.95
N LYS A 190 -9.71 -7.72 -29.01
CA LYS A 190 -11.04 -7.57 -29.67
C LYS A 190 -10.95 -7.44 -31.19
N ASN A 191 -9.75 -7.18 -31.72
CA ASN A 191 -9.48 -7.00 -33.14
C ASN A 191 -8.74 -8.18 -33.79
N LYS A 192 -8.78 -9.37 -33.16
CA LYS A 192 -8.36 -10.66 -33.74
C LYS A 192 -9.50 -11.65 -33.62
#